data_AF-A0A7Y0SKZ3-F1
#
_entry.id   AF-A0A7Y0SKZ3-F1
#
_cell.length_a   1.000
_cell.length_b   1.000
_cell.length_c   1.000
_cell.angle_alpha   90.00
_cell.angle_beta   90.00
_cell.angle_gamma   90.00
#
_symmetry.space_group_name_H-M   'P 1'
#
loop_
_entity.id
_entity.type
_entity.pdbx_description
1 polymer ?
#
loop_
_entity_poly.entity_id
_entity_poly.type
_entity_poly.pdbx_seq_one_letter_code
_entity_poly.pdbx_strand_id
1 'polypeptide(L)'
;PADLAKFEVQRRYATLVALAIEGMATVTDEIIDLHDRIIGKLFNAAKNKHQQQFQASGKAINDKVRMYGRIGQALIEAKQSGSDPFAAIEAVMPWDTFAASVTEAQTLARPADFDFLHHIGESYATLRRYAPQFLGVLK
;
A
#
# COMPACT_ATOMS: atom_id res chain seq x y z
N PRO A 1 35.11 -11.08 -32.55
CA PRO A 1 35.07 -12.48 -32.04
C PRO A 1 36.08 -13.35 -32.80
N ALA A 2 37.12 -13.84 -32.13
CA ALA A 2 38.01 -14.83 -32.73
C ALA A 2 37.20 -16.10 -33.03
N ASP A 3 37.33 -16.62 -34.25
CA ASP A 3 36.60 -17.79 -34.72
C ASP A 3 36.95 -19.02 -33.85
N LEU A 4 36.01 -19.41 -32.97
CA LEU A 4 36.14 -20.53 -32.05
C LEU A 4 36.39 -21.86 -32.79
N ALA A 5 36.05 -21.93 -34.09
CA ALA A 5 36.31 -23.08 -34.94
C ALA A 5 37.81 -23.33 -35.18
N LYS A 6 38.67 -22.35 -34.88
CA LYS A 6 40.13 -22.47 -35.02
C LYS A 6 40.82 -23.12 -33.83
N PHE A 7 40.12 -23.26 -32.70
CA PHE A 7 40.65 -23.94 -31.52
C PHE A 7 40.54 -25.47 -31.65
N GLU A 8 41.51 -26.17 -31.07
CA GLU A 8 41.42 -27.59 -30.78
C GLU A 8 40.17 -27.90 -29.94
N VAL A 9 39.62 -29.09 -30.13
CA VAL A 9 38.32 -29.50 -29.58
C VAL A 9 38.19 -29.24 -28.07
N GLN A 10 39.22 -29.61 -27.29
CA GLN A 10 39.24 -29.39 -25.84
C GLN A 10 39.22 -27.90 -25.47
N ARG A 11 40.04 -27.08 -26.14
CA ARG A 11 40.07 -25.62 -25.91
C ARG A 11 38.76 -24.96 -26.31
N ARG A 12 38.17 -25.39 -27.43
CA ARG A 12 36.86 -24.90 -27.88
C ARG A 12 35.77 -25.19 -26.85
N TYR A 13 35.68 -26.42 -26.36
CA TYR A 13 34.70 -26.77 -25.34
C TYR A 13 34.96 -26.03 -24.01
N ALA A 14 36.23 -25.92 -23.59
CA ALA A 14 36.58 -25.15 -22.40
C ALA A 14 36.13 -23.67 -22.52
N THR A 15 36.36 -23.04 -23.68
CA THR A 15 35.91 -21.65 -23.92
C THR A 15 34.40 -21.53 -23.97
N LEU A 16 33.68 -22.47 -24.63
CA LEU A 16 32.21 -22.45 -24.67
C LEU A 16 31.60 -22.64 -23.28
N VAL A 17 32.14 -23.56 -22.48
CA VAL A 17 31.71 -23.78 -21.09
C VAL A 17 31.99 -22.54 -20.24
N ALA A 18 33.18 -21.92 -20.37
CA ALA A 18 33.49 -20.70 -19.65
C ALA A 18 32.53 -19.55 -19.99
N LEU A 19 32.24 -19.35 -21.29
CA LEU A 19 31.27 -18.35 -21.75
C LEU A 19 29.84 -18.65 -21.26
N ALA A 20 29.44 -19.93 -21.22
CA ALA A 20 28.14 -20.32 -20.69
C ALA A 20 28.05 -20.05 -19.18
N ILE A 21 29.10 -20.34 -18.42
CA ILE A 21 29.15 -20.06 -16.97
C ILE A 21 29.11 -18.56 -16.72
N GLU A 22 29.91 -17.77 -17.43
CA GLU A 22 29.92 -16.31 -17.33
C GLU A 22 28.55 -15.72 -17.68
N GLY A 23 27.95 -16.17 -18.79
CA GLY A 23 26.62 -15.73 -19.20
C GLY A 23 25.52 -16.10 -18.20
N MET A 24 25.58 -17.30 -17.61
CA MET A 24 24.65 -17.70 -16.55
C MET A 24 24.79 -16.83 -15.30
N ALA A 25 26.02 -16.47 -14.91
CA ALA A 25 26.26 -15.57 -13.80
C ALA A 25 25.64 -14.19 -14.07
N THR A 26 25.89 -13.60 -15.25
CA THR A 26 25.31 -12.30 -15.64
C THR A 26 23.78 -12.33 -15.63
N VAL A 27 23.17 -13.36 -16.19
CA VAL A 27 21.70 -13.49 -16.19
C VAL A 27 21.15 -13.66 -14.77
N THR A 28 21.87 -14.37 -13.91
CA THR A 28 21.46 -14.55 -12.50
C THR A 28 21.46 -13.21 -11.76
N ASP A 29 22.49 -12.38 -11.95
CA ASP A 29 22.56 -11.03 -11.36
C ASP A 29 21.39 -10.15 -11.83
N GLU A 30 21.08 -10.16 -13.13
CA GLU A 30 19.94 -9.41 -13.68
C GLU A 30 18.58 -9.89 -13.14
N ILE A 31 18.44 -11.20 -12.89
CA ILE A 31 17.23 -11.77 -12.29
C ILE A 31 17.09 -11.33 -10.82
N ILE A 32 18.18 -11.22 -10.06
CA ILE A 32 18.18 -10.69 -8.68
C ILE A 32 17.76 -9.21 -8.70
N ASP A 33 18.37 -8.41 -9.57
CA ASP A 33 18.00 -6.99 -9.74
C ASP A 33 16.52 -6.82 -10.10
N LEU A 34 15.99 -7.68 -10.97
CA LEU A 34 14.59 -7.66 -11.33
C LEU A 34 13.70 -8.00 -10.12
N HIS A 35 14.09 -8.98 -9.31
CA HIS A 35 13.38 -9.32 -8.07
C HIS A 35 13.30 -8.10 -7.14
N ASP A 36 14.42 -7.43 -6.88
CA ASP A 36 14.45 -6.26 -6.01
C ASP A 36 13.56 -5.13 -6.53
N ARG A 37 13.56 -4.89 -7.85
CA ARG A 37 12.66 -3.91 -8.48
C ARG A 37 11.19 -4.30 -8.35
N ILE A 38 10.85 -5.58 -8.47
CA ILE A 38 9.48 -6.08 -8.27
C ILE A 38 9.05 -5.83 -6.82
N ILE A 39 9.87 -6.21 -5.84
CA ILE A 39 9.59 -5.99 -4.41
C ILE A 39 9.40 -4.50 -4.13
N GLY A 40 10.32 -3.64 -4.58
CA GLY A 40 10.21 -2.19 -4.42
C GLY A 40 8.91 -1.62 -5.01
N LYS A 41 8.51 -2.08 -6.20
CA LYS A 41 7.23 -1.66 -6.83
C LYS A 41 6.02 -2.09 -6.01
N LEU A 42 6.00 -3.32 -5.49
CA LEU A 42 4.89 -3.82 -4.69
C LEU A 42 4.73 -3.03 -3.38
N PHE A 43 5.83 -2.78 -2.68
CA PHE A 43 5.83 -1.95 -1.47
C PHE A 43 5.38 -0.52 -1.75
N ASN A 44 5.88 0.09 -2.82
CA ASN A 44 5.46 1.44 -3.21
C ASN A 44 3.98 1.49 -3.59
N ALA A 45 3.45 0.48 -4.28
CA ALA A 45 2.03 0.40 -4.61
C ALA A 45 1.16 0.28 -3.35
N ALA A 46 1.52 -0.59 -2.41
CA ALA A 46 0.82 -0.75 -1.14
C ALA A 46 0.85 0.55 -0.32
N LYS A 47 2.02 1.19 -0.20
CA LYS A 47 2.19 2.48 0.47
C LYS A 47 1.35 3.58 -0.19
N ASN A 48 1.35 3.66 -1.51
CA ASN A 48 0.58 4.68 -2.24
C ASN A 48 -0.93 4.49 -2.08
N LYS A 49 -1.42 3.24 -2.18
CA LYS A 49 -2.84 2.91 -1.95
C LYS A 49 -3.27 3.29 -0.54
N HIS A 50 -2.46 2.95 0.46
CA HIS A 50 -2.68 3.33 1.84
C HIS A 50 -2.69 4.85 2.03
N GLN A 51 -1.72 5.56 1.47
CA GLN A 51 -1.65 7.03 1.54
C GLN A 51 -2.88 7.69 0.91
N GLN A 52 -3.36 7.18 -0.24
CA GLN A 52 -4.58 7.69 -0.90
C GLN A 52 -5.82 7.45 -0.04
N GLN A 53 -5.97 6.25 0.54
CA GLN A 53 -7.08 5.94 1.45
C GLN A 53 -7.04 6.81 2.71
N PHE A 54 -5.84 7.02 3.27
CA PHE A 54 -5.64 7.91 4.41
C PHE A 54 -5.99 9.35 4.07
N GLN A 55 -5.54 9.89 2.92
CA GLN A 55 -5.88 11.24 2.48
C GLN A 55 -7.38 11.42 2.25
N ALA A 56 -8.03 10.45 1.59
CA ALA A 56 -9.48 10.44 1.38
C ALA A 56 -10.23 10.45 2.72
N SER A 57 -9.77 9.64 3.67
CA SER A 57 -10.32 9.57 5.03
C SER A 57 -10.02 10.84 5.83
N GLY A 58 -8.85 11.46 5.65
CA GLY A 58 -8.43 12.67 6.36
C GLY A 58 -9.31 13.88 6.07
N LYS A 59 -9.75 14.04 4.81
CA LYS A 59 -10.75 15.06 4.46
C LYS A 59 -12.07 14.80 5.19
N ALA A 60 -12.57 13.56 5.12
CA ALA A 60 -13.81 13.17 5.80
C ALA A 60 -13.72 13.34 7.32
N ILE A 61 -12.58 12.99 7.93
CA ILE A 61 -12.31 13.20 9.36
C ILE A 61 -12.34 14.68 9.70
N ASN A 62 -11.64 15.53 8.94
CA ASN A 62 -11.64 16.97 9.18
C ASN A 62 -13.05 17.58 9.06
N ASP A 63 -13.82 17.15 8.06
CA ASP A 63 -15.20 17.59 7.86
C ASP A 63 -16.08 17.18 9.05
N LYS A 64 -15.94 15.96 9.57
CA LYS A 64 -16.64 15.49 10.78
C LYS A 64 -16.20 16.23 12.03
N VAL A 65 -14.91 16.46 12.24
CA VAL A 65 -14.40 17.23 13.41
C VAL A 65 -14.96 18.65 13.41
N ARG A 66 -14.97 19.32 12.26
CA ARG A 66 -15.57 20.66 12.14
C ARG A 66 -17.08 20.64 12.40
N MET A 67 -17.78 19.62 11.90
CA MET A 67 -19.21 19.43 12.15
C MET A 67 -19.49 19.25 13.64
N TYR A 68 -18.79 18.34 14.33
CA TYR A 68 -18.97 18.14 15.77
C TYR A 68 -18.54 19.35 16.60
N GLY A 69 -17.57 20.14 16.15
CA GLY A 69 -17.24 21.42 16.77
C GLY A 69 -18.41 22.40 16.74
N ARG A 70 -19.14 22.50 15.62
CA ARG A 70 -20.36 23.34 15.51
C ARG A 70 -21.48 22.84 16.40
N ILE A 71 -21.70 21.53 16.44
CA ILE A 71 -22.72 20.91 17.31
C ILE A 71 -22.37 21.16 18.78
N GLY A 72 -21.09 20.98 19.16
CA GLY A 72 -20.61 21.27 20.51
C GLY A 72 -20.82 22.73 20.89
N GLN A 73 -20.56 23.66 19.98
CA GLN A 73 -20.80 25.09 20.21
C GLN A 73 -22.29 25.40 20.42
N ALA A 74 -23.17 24.86 19.56
CA ALA A 74 -24.63 25.02 19.70
C ALA A 74 -25.14 24.46 21.03
N LEU A 75 -24.60 23.31 21.48
CA LEU A 75 -24.92 22.72 22.77
C LEU A 75 -24.44 23.57 23.96
N ILE A 76 -23.26 24.19 23.86
CA ILE A 76 -22.75 25.12 24.89
C ILE A 76 -23.67 26.33 25.01
N GLU A 77 -24.09 26.92 23.89
CA GLU A 77 -25.00 28.07 23.85
C GLU A 77 -26.40 27.72 24.38
N ALA A 78 -26.93 26.54 24.01
CA ALA A 78 -28.19 26.04 24.54
C ALA A 78 -28.14 25.89 26.07
N LYS A 79 -27.05 25.32 26.59
CA LYS A 79 -26.84 25.19 28.04
C LYS A 79 -26.76 26.54 28.74
N GLN A 80 -26.12 27.54 28.13
CA GLN A 80 -26.00 28.89 28.70
C GLN A 80 -27.33 29.66 28.69
N SER A 81 -28.14 29.46 27.65
CA SER A 81 -29.45 30.12 27.48
C SER A 81 -30.61 29.38 28.15
N GLY A 82 -30.39 28.16 28.65
CA GLY A 82 -31.46 27.31 29.19
C GLY A 82 -32.39 26.73 28.11
N SER A 83 -31.94 26.70 26.86
CA SER A 83 -32.70 26.18 25.72
C SER A 83 -32.55 24.65 25.61
N ASP A 84 -33.48 24.01 24.90
CA ASP A 84 -33.44 22.56 24.67
C ASP A 84 -32.20 22.13 23.84
N PRO A 85 -31.35 21.23 24.37
CA PRO A 85 -30.20 20.70 23.65
C PRO A 85 -30.53 19.98 22.33
N PHE A 86 -31.68 19.30 22.26
CA PHE A 86 -32.06 18.57 21.05
C PHE A 86 -32.50 19.53 19.94
N ALA A 87 -33.31 20.54 20.28
CA ALA A 87 -33.64 21.64 19.38
C ALA A 87 -32.39 22.38 18.87
N ALA A 88 -31.34 22.54 19.71
CA ALA A 88 -30.09 23.17 19.31
C ALA A 88 -29.27 22.33 18.30
N ILE A 89 -29.32 21.00 18.40
CA ILE A 89 -28.72 20.10 17.40
C ILE A 89 -29.52 20.20 16.09
N GLU A 90 -30.85 20.16 16.18
CA GLU A 90 -31.75 20.24 15.02
C GLU A 90 -31.65 21.57 14.27
N ALA A 91 -31.31 22.66 14.97
CA ALA A 91 -30.99 23.95 14.37
C ALA A 91 -29.73 23.92 13.49
N VAL A 92 -28.80 23.00 13.76
CA VAL A 92 -27.59 22.80 12.95
C VAL A 92 -27.86 21.83 11.79
N MET A 93 -28.58 20.74 12.04
CA MET A 93 -28.93 19.74 11.03
C MET A 93 -30.07 18.81 11.51
N PRO A 94 -30.86 18.21 10.60
CA PRO A 94 -31.91 17.26 10.99
C PRO A 94 -31.40 16.09 11.83
N TRP A 95 -32.21 15.62 12.79
CA TRP A 95 -31.84 14.55 13.72
C TRP A 95 -31.39 13.26 13.01
N ASP A 96 -32.10 12.84 11.96
CA ASP A 96 -31.73 11.64 11.20
C ASP A 96 -30.35 11.77 10.53
N THR A 97 -30.05 12.97 10.00
CA THR A 97 -28.74 13.27 9.42
C THR A 97 -27.65 13.28 10.49
N PHE A 98 -27.95 13.80 11.69
CA PHE A 98 -27.04 13.74 12.82
C PHE A 98 -26.77 12.29 13.26
N ALA A 99 -27.81 11.46 13.40
CA ALA A 99 -27.67 10.06 13.76
C ALA A 99 -26.81 9.28 12.74
N ALA A 100 -27.08 9.46 11.44
CA ALA A 100 -26.24 8.90 10.38
C ALA A 100 -24.79 9.39 10.48
N SER A 101 -24.60 10.68 10.80
CA SER A 101 -23.27 11.27 10.91
C SER A 101 -22.43 10.63 12.03
N VAL A 102 -23.05 10.23 13.15
CA VAL A 102 -22.41 9.53 14.28
C VAL A 102 -21.94 8.14 13.87
N THR A 103 -22.76 7.38 13.13
CA THR A 103 -22.36 6.07 12.60
C THR A 103 -21.19 6.18 11.62
N GLU A 104 -21.21 7.19 10.75
CA GLU A 104 -20.10 7.46 9.83
C GLU A 104 -18.82 7.84 10.57
N ALA A 105 -18.91 8.67 11.62
CA ALA A 105 -17.76 9.08 12.42
C ALA A 105 -17.12 7.90 13.17
N GLN A 106 -17.93 6.98 13.71
CA GLN A 106 -17.44 5.73 14.31
C GLN A 106 -16.72 4.85 13.29
N THR A 107 -17.20 4.82 12.04
CA THR A 107 -16.56 4.07 10.94
C THR A 107 -15.23 4.70 10.51
N LEU A 108 -15.12 6.03 10.59
CA LEU A 108 -13.90 6.78 10.26
C LEU A 108 -12.84 6.70 11.37
N ALA A 109 -13.24 6.56 12.64
CA ALA A 109 -12.36 6.48 13.80
C ALA A 109 -11.63 5.12 13.95
N ARG A 110 -11.23 4.48 12.83
CA ARG A 110 -10.57 3.17 12.78
C ARG A 110 -9.34 3.09 13.72
N PRO A 111 -8.99 1.90 14.25
CA PRO A 111 -7.88 1.74 15.19
C PRO A 111 -6.54 2.24 14.64
N ALA A 112 -5.64 2.62 15.58
CA ALA A 112 -4.31 3.14 15.31
C ALA A 112 -3.35 2.16 14.60
N ASP A 113 -3.72 0.87 14.47
CA ASP A 113 -2.95 -0.17 13.79
C ASP A 113 -3.07 -0.11 12.25
N PHE A 114 -3.21 1.12 11.72
CA PHE A 114 -3.39 1.45 10.31
C PHE A 114 -2.04 1.28 9.58
N ASP A 115 -1.64 0.02 9.41
CA ASP A 115 -0.40 -0.35 8.72
C ASP A 115 -0.68 -0.83 7.29
N PHE A 116 0.06 -0.27 6.33
CA PHE A 116 0.01 -0.62 4.92
C PHE A 116 0.54 -2.04 4.65
N LEU A 117 1.27 -2.65 5.59
CA LEU A 117 1.78 -4.01 5.46
C LEU A 117 0.66 -5.04 5.20
N HIS A 118 -0.56 -4.82 5.69
CA HIS A 118 -1.69 -5.71 5.40
C HIS A 118 -2.04 -5.75 3.90
N HIS A 119 -1.85 -4.64 3.17
CA HIS A 119 -2.08 -4.58 1.73
C HIS A 119 -1.00 -5.28 0.90
N ILE A 120 0.17 -5.58 1.48
CA ILE A 120 1.21 -6.36 0.80
C ILE A 120 0.72 -7.80 0.56
N GLY A 121 -0.12 -8.33 1.45
CA GLY A 121 -0.77 -9.63 1.29
C GLY A 121 -1.58 -9.75 0.00
N GLU A 122 -2.15 -8.66 -0.51
CA GLU A 122 -2.86 -8.64 -1.80
C GLU A 122 -1.92 -8.96 -2.98
N SER A 123 -0.63 -8.69 -2.84
CA SER A 123 0.40 -8.94 -3.86
C SER A 123 1.07 -10.32 -3.73
N TYR A 124 0.69 -11.10 -2.71
CA TYR A 124 1.23 -12.43 -2.47
C TYR A 124 1.02 -13.39 -3.65
N ALA A 125 -0.11 -13.27 -4.37
CA ALA A 125 -0.40 -14.07 -5.55
C ALA A 125 0.66 -13.89 -6.66
N THR A 126 1.12 -12.65 -6.87
CA THR A 126 2.18 -12.33 -7.83
C THR A 126 3.50 -12.96 -7.42
N LEU A 127 3.91 -12.80 -6.16
CA LEU A 127 5.15 -13.37 -5.65
C LEU A 127 5.17 -14.90 -5.72
N ARG A 128 4.07 -15.54 -5.30
CA ARG A 128 3.94 -17.00 -5.32
C ARG A 128 4.09 -17.60 -6.72
N ARG A 129 3.72 -16.86 -7.77
CA ARG A 129 3.77 -17.36 -9.15
C ARG A 129 5.19 -17.56 -9.67
N TYR A 130 6.13 -16.67 -9.33
CA TYR A 130 7.49 -16.70 -9.88
C TYR A 130 8.57 -17.05 -8.85
N ALA A 131 8.33 -16.84 -7.55
CA ALA A 131 9.33 -17.07 -6.50
C ALA A 131 9.92 -18.50 -6.51
N PRO A 132 9.15 -19.59 -6.73
CA PRO A 132 9.74 -20.93 -6.80
C PRO A 132 10.74 -21.11 -7.94
N GLN A 133 10.46 -20.51 -9.10
CA GLN A 133 11.33 -20.56 -10.27
C GLN A 133 12.58 -19.70 -10.05
N PHE A 134 12.41 -18.49 -9.50
CA PHE A 134 13.51 -17.61 -9.10
C PHE A 134 14.48 -18.32 -8.15
N LEU A 135 13.97 -18.89 -7.06
CA LEU A 135 14.78 -19.63 -6.08
C LEU A 135 15.41 -20.91 -6.67
N GLY A 136 14.85 -21.46 -7.74
CA GLY A 136 15.42 -22.60 -8.45
C GLY A 136 16.66 -22.26 -9.26
N VAL A 137 16.78 -21.02 -9.73
CA VAL A 137 17.95 -20.52 -10.49
C VAL A 137 19.11 -20.12 -9.56
N LEU A 138 18.80 -19.79 -8.30
CA LEU A 138 19.80 -19.42 -7.29
C LEU A 138 20.46 -20.60 -6.56
N LYS A 139 20.07 -21.83 -6.88
CA LYS A 139 20.56 -23.06 -6.23
C LYS A 139 21.74 -23.68 -6.93
#